data_AF-A0A377D1U9-F1
#
_entry.id   AF-A0A377D1U9-F1
#
_cell.length_a   1.000
_cell.length_b   1.000
_cell.length_c   1.000
_cell.angle_alpha   90.00
_cell.angle_beta   90.00
_cell.angle_gamma   90.00
#
_symmetry.space_group_name_H-M   'P 1'
#
loop_
_entity.id
_entity.type
_entity.pdbx_description
1 polymer ?
#
loop_
_entity_poly.entity_id
_entity_poly.type
_entity_poly.pdbx_seq_one_letter_code
_entity_poly.pdbx_strand_id
1 'polypeptide(L)'
;MLLPEQVYVYGDCAINPDPTTEQLAEIAIQSADSAAAFGIEPRVAMLSYSTGTSGAGSDVEKVREATRLAQEKRPDLMIDGPLQYDAAVMADVAKSKAPNSPVAGRATVFIFPDLNTGNTTYKAVQRSADLISIGPMLQGMRKPVNDLSRGALVDDIVYTIALTAIQSAQQQ
;
A
#
# COMPACT_ATOMS: atom_id res chain seq x y z
N MET A 1 -8.84 2.02 -0.57
CA MET A 1 -9.77 2.00 0.58
C MET A 1 -10.29 3.41 0.82
N LEU A 2 -11.61 3.61 0.81
CA LEU A 2 -12.25 4.90 1.06
C LEU A 2 -12.73 4.95 2.51
N LEU A 3 -11.99 5.67 3.36
CA LEU A 3 -12.38 5.93 4.75
C LEU A 3 -13.11 7.29 4.81
N PRO A 4 -13.92 7.55 5.86
CA PRO A 4 -14.74 8.76 5.92
C PRO A 4 -13.98 10.09 5.72
N GLU A 5 -12.73 10.16 6.20
CA GLU A 5 -11.91 11.39 6.16
C GLU A 5 -10.63 11.23 5.33
N GLN A 6 -10.36 10.05 4.77
CA GLN A 6 -9.07 9.75 4.13
C GLN A 6 -9.17 8.64 3.08
N VAL A 7 -8.28 8.69 2.09
CA VAL A 7 -8.15 7.64 1.09
C VAL A 7 -6.82 6.93 1.29
N TYR A 8 -6.88 5.61 1.45
CA TYR A 8 -5.70 4.76 1.59
C TYR A 8 -5.48 3.90 0.36
N VAL A 9 -4.21 3.77 -0.03
CA VAL A 9 -3.74 2.84 -1.07
C VAL A 9 -3.10 1.64 -0.38
N TYR A 10 -3.63 0.45 -0.65
CA TYR A 10 -3.10 -0.80 -0.13
C TYR A 10 -2.38 -1.53 -1.27
N GLY A 11 -1.05 -1.60 -1.17
CA GLY A 11 -0.17 -2.16 -2.19
C GLY A 11 -0.24 -3.68 -2.22
N ASP A 12 -0.38 -4.21 -3.42
CA ASP A 12 -0.34 -5.63 -3.79
C ASP A 12 -1.08 -6.60 -2.84
N CYS A 13 -2.41 -6.46 -2.82
CA CYS A 13 -3.29 -7.33 -2.05
C CYS A 13 -3.92 -8.46 -2.91
N ALA A 14 -3.40 -8.70 -4.12
CA ALA A 14 -4.05 -9.56 -5.10
C ALA A 14 -3.11 -10.43 -5.96
N ILE A 15 -1.87 -10.02 -6.23
CA ILE A 15 -1.08 -10.64 -7.30
C ILE A 15 0.12 -11.44 -6.80
N ASN A 16 1.07 -10.84 -6.06
CA ASN A 16 2.30 -11.54 -5.71
C ASN A 16 2.18 -12.24 -4.34
N PRO A 17 2.20 -13.60 -4.28
CA PRO A 17 1.98 -14.32 -3.03
C PRO A 17 3.03 -14.03 -1.94
N ASP A 18 4.30 -14.07 -2.32
CA ASP A 18 5.45 -13.80 -1.46
C ASP A 18 6.49 -13.02 -2.28
N PRO A 19 6.39 -11.68 -2.34
CA PRO A 19 7.28 -10.87 -3.15
C PRO A 19 8.71 -10.93 -2.59
N THR A 20 9.70 -10.96 -3.49
CA THR A 20 11.10 -10.75 -3.11
C THR A 20 11.32 -9.33 -2.60
N THR A 21 12.45 -9.09 -1.95
CA THR A 21 12.87 -7.76 -1.48
C THR A 21 12.82 -6.70 -2.59
N GLU A 22 13.33 -7.02 -3.78
CA GLU A 22 13.35 -6.11 -4.93
C GLU A 22 11.95 -5.85 -5.49
N GLN A 23 11.12 -6.90 -5.55
CA GLN A 23 9.72 -6.78 -5.96
C GLN A 23 8.95 -5.91 -4.97
N LEU A 24 9.17 -6.09 -3.67
CA LEU A 24 8.50 -5.33 -2.63
C LEU A 24 8.88 -3.84 -2.69
N ALA A 25 10.15 -3.53 -2.96
CA ALA A 25 10.60 -2.16 -3.22
C ALA A 25 9.95 -1.55 -4.47
N GLU A 26 9.82 -2.33 -5.55
CA GLU A 26 9.16 -1.88 -6.78
C GLU A 26 7.66 -1.65 -6.57
N ILE A 27 6.97 -2.56 -5.88
CA ILE A 27 5.56 -2.42 -5.49
C ILE A 27 5.35 -1.12 -4.70
N ALA A 28 6.26 -0.79 -3.79
CA ALA A 28 6.20 0.44 -3.00
C ALA A 28 6.26 1.70 -3.87
N ILE A 29 7.22 1.73 -4.81
CA ILE A 29 7.40 2.86 -5.74
C ILE A 29 6.17 2.98 -6.66
N GLN A 30 5.72 1.88 -7.27
CA GLN A 30 4.57 1.88 -8.17
C GLN A 30 3.27 2.28 -7.47
N SER A 31 3.10 1.85 -6.21
CA SER A 31 1.96 2.22 -5.37
C SER A 31 1.99 3.71 -5.01
N ALA A 32 3.16 4.27 -4.74
CA ALA A 32 3.34 5.70 -4.49
C ALA A 32 3.01 6.55 -5.72
N ASP A 33 3.53 6.17 -6.88
CA ASP A 33 3.28 6.87 -8.14
C ASP A 33 1.79 6.84 -8.48
N SER A 34 1.14 5.69 -8.26
CA SER A 34 -0.31 5.58 -8.42
C SER A 34 -1.07 6.47 -7.44
N ALA A 35 -0.69 6.49 -6.16
CA ALA A 35 -1.32 7.36 -5.17
C ALA A 35 -1.26 8.83 -5.61
N ALA A 36 -0.08 9.30 -6.01
CA ALA A 36 0.13 10.66 -6.50
C ALA A 36 -0.73 10.96 -7.73
N ALA A 37 -0.86 10.00 -8.65
CA ALA A 37 -1.68 10.12 -9.85
C ALA A 37 -3.19 10.26 -9.55
N PHE A 38 -3.66 9.76 -8.40
CA PHE A 38 -5.01 9.97 -7.88
C PHE A 38 -5.12 11.20 -6.96
N GLY A 39 -4.09 12.05 -6.88
CA GLY A 39 -4.07 13.25 -6.03
C GLY A 39 -3.87 12.95 -4.54
N ILE A 40 -3.42 11.74 -4.20
CA ILE A 40 -3.13 11.33 -2.82
C ILE A 40 -1.64 11.54 -2.57
N GLU A 41 -1.30 12.43 -1.65
CA GLU A 41 0.08 12.66 -1.24
C GLU A 41 0.71 11.36 -0.71
N PRO A 42 1.75 10.80 -1.37
CA PRO A 42 2.27 9.48 -1.04
C PRO A 42 3.13 9.51 0.23
N ARG A 43 2.67 8.83 1.28
CA ARG A 43 3.43 8.52 2.50
C ARG A 43 3.42 7.02 2.68
N VAL A 44 4.51 6.37 2.29
CA VAL A 44 4.59 4.93 2.11
C VAL A 44 5.10 4.24 3.37
N ALA A 45 4.23 3.47 4.00
CA ALA A 45 4.58 2.60 5.11
C ALA A 45 4.84 1.18 4.60
N MET A 46 6.06 0.69 4.78
CA MET A 46 6.42 -0.71 4.51
C MET A 46 6.08 -1.53 5.75
N LEU A 47 5.02 -2.33 5.65
CA LEU A 47 4.40 -2.97 6.80
C LEU A 47 5.12 -4.26 7.23
N SER A 48 5.16 -4.48 8.53
CA SER A 48 5.66 -5.71 9.15
C SER A 48 5.02 -5.90 10.53
N TYR A 49 5.26 -7.05 11.16
CA TYR A 49 4.93 -7.24 12.57
C TYR A 49 5.91 -6.52 13.52
N SER A 50 6.97 -5.90 12.99
CA SER A 50 7.98 -5.12 13.74
C SER A 50 7.95 -3.64 13.33
N THR A 51 8.16 -2.76 14.30
CA THR A 51 8.50 -1.34 14.06
C THR A 51 9.97 -1.10 14.37
N GLY A 52 10.73 -0.59 13.40
CA GLY A 52 12.17 -0.34 13.55
C GLY A 52 12.96 -1.61 13.89
N THR A 53 13.37 -1.74 15.15
CA THR A 53 14.17 -2.87 15.68
C THR A 53 13.42 -3.73 16.71
N SER A 54 12.12 -3.49 16.93
CA SER A 54 11.33 -4.17 17.97
C SER A 54 11.21 -5.69 17.82
N GLY A 55 11.37 -6.20 16.60
CA GLY A 55 11.36 -7.61 16.25
C GLY A 55 12.42 -7.90 15.19
N ALA A 56 12.77 -9.17 15.07
CA ALA A 56 13.79 -9.67 14.14
C ALA A 56 13.30 -10.98 13.49
N GLY A 57 13.79 -11.26 12.28
CA GLY A 57 13.41 -12.44 11.49
C GLY A 57 13.53 -12.17 10.00
N SER A 58 13.53 -13.22 9.18
CA SER A 58 13.68 -13.12 7.73
C SER A 58 12.67 -12.16 7.10
N ASP A 59 11.42 -12.18 7.54
CA ASP A 59 10.36 -11.33 6.99
C ASP A 59 10.55 -9.85 7.36
N VAL A 60 11.08 -9.59 8.55
CA VAL A 60 11.40 -8.22 9.00
C VAL A 60 12.61 -7.68 8.23
N GLU A 61 13.65 -8.51 8.05
CA GLU A 61 14.82 -8.14 7.26
C GLU A 61 14.45 -7.91 5.79
N LYS A 62 13.56 -8.74 5.21
CA LYS A 62 13.02 -8.54 3.87
C LYS A 62 12.39 -7.16 3.70
N VAL A 63 11.50 -6.77 4.62
CA VAL A 63 10.84 -5.45 4.59
C VAL A 63 11.85 -4.31 4.78
N ARG A 64 12.80 -4.46 5.71
CA ARG A 64 13.84 -3.45 5.95
C ARG A 64 14.71 -3.22 4.73
N GLU A 65 15.18 -4.30 4.12
CA GLU A 65 16.01 -4.21 2.93
C GLU A 65 15.23 -3.66 1.73
N ALA A 66 13.96 -4.05 1.57
CA ALA A 66 13.09 -3.47 0.54
C ALA A 66 12.89 -1.96 0.74
N THR A 67 12.74 -1.53 1.99
CA THR A 67 12.64 -0.10 2.35
C THR A 67 13.91 0.64 1.93
N ARG A 68 15.09 0.10 2.27
CA ARG A 68 16.39 0.67 1.89
C ARG A 68 16.53 0.79 0.37
N LEU A 69 16.23 -0.29 -0.37
CA LEU A 69 16.31 -0.30 -1.83
C LEU A 69 15.37 0.72 -2.47
N ALA A 70 14.15 0.87 -1.95
CA ALA A 70 13.21 1.87 -2.44
C ALA A 70 13.70 3.30 -2.20
N GLN A 71 14.26 3.59 -1.01
CA GLN A 71 14.86 4.88 -0.67
C GLN A 71 16.06 5.21 -1.57
N GLU A 72 16.89 4.22 -1.91
CA GLU A 72 18.02 4.42 -2.82
C GLU A 72 17.59 4.73 -4.25
N LYS A 73 16.56 4.04 -4.75
CA LYS A 73 16.01 4.27 -6.09
C LYS A 73 15.21 5.56 -6.21
N ARG A 74 14.50 5.95 -5.15
CA ARG A 74 13.62 7.13 -5.08
C ARG A 74 13.88 7.94 -3.80
N PRO A 75 14.99 8.68 -3.71
CA PRO A 75 15.30 9.50 -2.53
C PRO A 75 14.28 10.62 -2.27
N ASP A 76 13.47 10.96 -3.27
CA ASP A 76 12.38 11.93 -3.20
C ASP A 76 11.13 11.41 -2.48
N LEU A 77 10.97 10.08 -2.38
CA LEU A 77 9.75 9.46 -1.86
C LEU A 77 9.73 9.47 -0.32
N MET A 78 8.61 9.90 0.28
CA MET A 78 8.38 9.73 1.71
C MET A 78 8.04 8.26 2.00
N ILE A 79 9.06 7.47 2.33
CA ILE A 79 8.93 6.02 2.61
C ILE A 79 9.67 5.64 3.90
N ASP A 80 9.04 4.82 4.72
CA ASP A 80 9.64 4.29 5.96
C ASP A 80 9.15 2.89 6.30
N GLY A 81 9.96 2.15 7.05
CA GLY A 81 9.80 0.73 7.27
C GLY A 81 10.98 0.06 7.97
N PRO A 82 10.79 -1.11 8.60
CA PRO A 82 9.50 -1.78 8.81
C PRO A 82 8.64 -1.04 9.86
N LEU A 83 7.33 -0.96 9.62
CA LEU A 83 6.35 -0.36 10.52
C LEU A 83 5.21 -1.35 10.81
N GLN A 84 4.78 -1.43 12.07
CA GLN A 84 3.49 -2.04 12.38
C GLN A 84 2.34 -1.15 11.90
N TYR A 85 1.19 -1.76 11.64
CA TYR A 85 0.02 -1.04 11.11
C TYR A 85 -0.46 0.09 12.06
N ASP A 86 -0.46 -0.16 13.37
CA ASP A 86 -0.80 0.84 14.38
C ASP A 86 0.16 2.04 14.35
N ALA A 87 1.47 1.81 14.26
CA ALA A 87 2.48 2.85 14.10
C ALA A 87 2.32 3.61 12.77
N ALA A 88 1.85 2.97 11.71
CA ALA A 88 1.64 3.62 10.42
C ALA A 88 0.43 4.58 10.41
N VAL A 89 -0.65 4.25 11.13
CA VAL A 89 -1.93 5.01 11.10
C VAL A 89 -2.21 5.89 12.32
N MET A 90 -1.70 5.54 13.50
CA MET A 90 -2.04 6.23 14.75
C MET A 90 -0.90 7.17 15.19
N ALA A 91 -1.17 8.48 15.23
CA ALA A 91 -0.15 9.50 15.52
C ALA A 91 0.45 9.40 16.94
N ASP A 92 -0.35 8.99 17.92
CA ASP A 92 0.06 8.72 19.30
C ASP A 92 0.98 7.49 19.40
N VAL A 93 0.64 6.40 18.71
CA VAL A 93 1.50 5.20 18.64
C VAL A 93 2.79 5.50 17.90
N ALA A 94 2.72 6.26 16.79
CA ALA A 94 3.88 6.68 16.01
C ALA A 94 4.89 7.48 16.84
N LYS A 95 4.41 8.42 17.67
CA LYS A 95 5.27 9.19 18.59
C LYS A 95 6.05 8.29 19.55
N SER A 96 5.49 7.15 19.95
CA SER A 96 6.16 6.21 20.84
C SER A 96 7.08 5.25 20.09
N LYS A 97 6.63 4.67 18.98
CA LYS A 97 7.34 3.57 18.29
C LYS A 97 8.29 4.02 17.20
N ALA A 98 8.02 5.16 16.57
CA ALA A 98 8.79 5.70 15.43
C ALA A 98 8.79 7.25 15.42
N PRO A 99 9.27 7.92 16.49
CA PRO A 99 9.13 9.37 16.67
C PRO A 99 9.78 10.22 15.57
N ASN A 100 10.83 9.71 14.93
CA ASN A 100 11.59 10.42 13.89
C ASN A 100 11.12 10.06 12.47
N SER A 101 10.07 9.24 12.34
CA SER A 101 9.57 8.81 11.05
C SER A 101 8.85 9.96 10.33
N PRO A 102 9.17 10.22 9.05
CA PRO A 102 8.40 11.16 8.23
C PRO A 102 7.03 10.60 7.82
N VAL A 103 6.79 9.29 7.99
CA VAL A 103 5.60 8.57 7.50
C VAL A 103 4.69 8.11 8.64
N ALA A 104 5.25 7.63 9.75
CA ALA A 104 4.48 7.00 10.82
C ALA A 104 3.38 7.94 11.37
N GLY A 105 2.21 7.36 11.65
CA GLY A 105 1.02 8.04 12.16
C GLY A 105 0.25 8.88 11.15
N ARG A 106 0.67 8.86 9.89
CA ARG A 106 0.08 9.66 8.79
C ARG A 106 0.30 9.00 7.42
N ALA A 107 0.55 7.69 7.39
CA ALA A 107 0.73 6.97 6.15
C ALA A 107 -0.54 7.02 5.29
N THR A 108 -0.37 7.09 3.98
CA THR A 108 -1.47 7.06 2.98
C THR A 108 -1.36 5.86 2.05
N VAL A 109 -0.15 5.28 1.94
CA VAL A 109 0.16 4.11 1.13
C VAL A 109 0.74 3.02 2.04
N PHE A 110 0.16 1.83 1.98
CA PHE A 110 0.48 0.71 2.87
C PHE A 110 0.95 -0.48 2.05
N ILE A 111 2.20 -0.88 2.20
CA ILE A 111 2.79 -1.98 1.43
C ILE A 111 2.89 -3.20 2.33
N PHE A 112 2.19 -4.27 1.95
CA PHE A 112 2.14 -5.50 2.73
C PHE A 112 3.31 -6.42 2.38
N PRO A 113 3.84 -7.17 3.35
CA PRO A 113 5.01 -8.03 3.14
C PRO A 113 4.73 -9.26 2.27
N ASP A 114 3.46 -9.67 2.18
CA ASP A 114 2.98 -10.84 1.46
C ASP A 114 1.45 -10.75 1.21
N LEU A 115 0.96 -11.62 0.32
CA LEU A 115 -0.44 -11.64 -0.11
C LEU A 115 -1.40 -12.08 1.00
N ASN A 116 -1.02 -12.99 1.89
CA ASN A 116 -1.90 -13.43 2.96
C ASN A 116 -2.18 -12.26 3.91
N THR A 117 -1.14 -11.53 4.28
CA THR A 117 -1.26 -10.33 5.12
C THR A 117 -2.06 -9.25 4.42
N GLY A 118 -1.75 -8.93 3.15
CA GLY A 118 -2.47 -7.90 2.38
C GLY A 118 -3.93 -8.23 2.17
N ASN A 119 -4.22 -9.42 1.63
CA ASN A 119 -5.58 -9.85 1.27
C ASN A 119 -6.50 -9.94 2.50
N THR A 120 -6.01 -10.55 3.57
CA THR A 120 -6.78 -10.70 4.81
C THR A 120 -7.05 -9.34 5.44
N THR A 121 -6.05 -8.46 5.49
CA THR A 121 -6.17 -7.15 6.14
C THR A 121 -7.15 -6.24 5.42
N TYR A 122 -7.05 -6.07 4.09
CA TYR A 122 -7.98 -5.17 3.39
C TYR A 122 -9.42 -5.65 3.51
N LYS A 123 -9.67 -6.97 3.43
CA LYS A 123 -11.01 -7.54 3.60
C LYS A 123 -11.52 -7.36 5.03
N ALA A 124 -10.67 -7.60 6.03
CA ALA A 124 -11.04 -7.39 7.43
C ALA A 124 -11.42 -5.94 7.70
N VAL A 125 -10.61 -4.98 7.23
CA VAL A 125 -10.87 -3.54 7.36
C VAL A 125 -12.13 -3.14 6.60
N GLN A 126 -12.28 -3.58 5.35
CA GLN A 126 -13.46 -3.32 4.52
C GLN A 126 -14.75 -3.76 5.22
N ARG A 127 -14.78 -5.01 5.71
CA ARG A 127 -15.99 -5.61 6.28
C ARG A 127 -16.30 -5.12 7.69
N SER A 128 -15.28 -4.85 8.49
CA SER A 128 -15.48 -4.44 9.89
C SER A 128 -15.82 -2.96 10.03
N ALA A 129 -15.39 -2.12 9.09
CA ALA A 129 -15.65 -0.69 9.09
C ALA A 129 -16.66 -0.25 8.02
N ASP A 130 -17.31 -1.21 7.34
CA ASP A 130 -18.29 -0.99 6.26
C ASP A 130 -17.81 0.02 5.20
N LEU A 131 -16.58 -0.19 4.73
CA LEU A 131 -15.89 0.73 3.83
C LEU A 131 -16.00 0.28 2.37
N ILE A 132 -15.95 1.25 1.47
CA ILE A 132 -15.80 0.98 0.04
C ILE A 132 -14.33 0.69 -0.26
N SER A 133 -14.08 -0.43 -0.94
CA SER A 133 -12.76 -0.80 -1.45
C SER A 133 -12.81 -0.84 -2.97
N ILE A 134 -12.14 0.11 -3.62
CA ILE A 134 -12.02 0.13 -5.09
C ILE A 134 -10.81 -0.72 -5.50
N GLY A 135 -11.01 -1.65 -6.44
CA GLY A 135 -9.96 -2.50 -7.02
C GLY A 135 -10.36 -3.97 -7.15
N PRO A 136 -9.44 -4.85 -7.56
CA PRO A 136 -7.99 -4.62 -7.69
C PRO A 136 -7.60 -3.73 -8.87
N MET A 137 -6.68 -2.79 -8.62
CA MET A 137 -6.04 -1.98 -9.67
C MET A 137 -4.68 -2.57 -10.04
N LEU A 138 -4.52 -3.03 -11.28
CA LEU A 138 -3.22 -3.50 -11.77
C LEU A 138 -2.35 -2.32 -12.18
N GLN A 139 -1.04 -2.51 -12.00
CA GLN A 139 0.00 -1.50 -12.24
C GLN A 139 1.10 -2.07 -13.13
N GLY A 140 1.89 -1.21 -13.76
CA GLY A 140 3.05 -1.62 -14.58
C GLY A 140 2.71 -2.16 -15.99
N MET A 141 1.45 -2.14 -16.40
CA MET A 141 1.02 -2.63 -17.71
C MET A 141 1.16 -1.56 -18.80
N ARG A 142 1.56 -1.96 -20.02
CA ARG A 142 1.67 -1.06 -21.19
C ARG A 142 0.33 -0.42 -21.60
N LYS A 143 -0.79 -1.07 -21.28
CA LYS A 143 -2.15 -0.52 -21.40
C LYS A 143 -2.93 -0.91 -20.14
N PRO A 144 -3.90 -0.10 -19.68
CA PRO A 144 -4.65 -0.42 -18.47
C PRO A 144 -5.49 -1.67 -18.67
N VAL A 145 -5.36 -2.59 -17.72
CA VAL A 145 -6.16 -3.80 -17.59
C VAL A 145 -6.43 -3.95 -16.11
N ASN A 146 -7.68 -4.19 -15.72
CA ASN A 146 -8.04 -4.44 -14.33
C ASN A 146 -8.90 -5.69 -14.26
N ASP A 147 -8.78 -6.40 -13.15
CA ASP A 147 -9.55 -7.61 -12.88
C ASP A 147 -10.68 -7.31 -11.90
N LEU A 148 -11.78 -8.04 -12.01
CA LEU A 148 -12.91 -7.93 -11.10
C LEU A 148 -13.08 -9.24 -10.36
N SER A 149 -13.36 -9.16 -9.05
CA SER A 149 -13.68 -10.36 -8.29
C SER A 149 -14.97 -11.01 -8.81
N ARG A 150 -15.04 -12.34 -8.74
CA ARG A 150 -16.24 -13.11 -9.12
C ARG A 150 -17.52 -12.69 -8.37
N GLY A 151 -17.39 -12.01 -7.23
CA GLY A 151 -18.50 -11.47 -6.43
C GLY A 151 -18.63 -9.95 -6.47
N ALA A 152 -18.12 -9.29 -7.52
CA ALA A 152 -18.19 -7.83 -7.66
C ALA A 152 -19.64 -7.32 -7.71
N LEU A 153 -19.90 -6.22 -7.02
CA LEU A 153 -21.16 -5.49 -7.08
C LEU A 153 -21.18 -4.55 -8.29
N VAL A 154 -22.36 -4.02 -8.63
CA VAL A 154 -22.50 -3.03 -9.73
C VAL A 154 -21.59 -1.83 -9.50
N ASP A 155 -21.52 -1.34 -8.26
CA ASP A 155 -20.66 -0.21 -7.91
C ASP A 155 -19.17 -0.54 -8.11
N ASP A 156 -18.73 -1.77 -7.77
CA ASP A 156 -17.35 -2.21 -8.00
C ASP A 156 -16.98 -2.20 -9.49
N ILE A 157 -17.93 -2.59 -10.35
CA ILE A 157 -17.76 -2.57 -11.81
C ILE A 157 -17.63 -1.12 -12.29
N VAL A 158 -18.54 -0.24 -11.87
CA VAL A 158 -18.52 1.19 -12.25
C VAL A 158 -17.22 1.85 -11.82
N TYR A 159 -16.79 1.64 -10.57
CA TYR A 159 -15.54 2.20 -10.06
C TYR A 159 -14.32 1.65 -10.80
N THR A 160 -14.28 0.35 -11.10
CA THR A 160 -13.18 -0.25 -11.86
C THR A 160 -13.10 0.30 -13.29
N ILE A 161 -14.23 0.54 -13.95
CA ILE A 161 -14.26 1.19 -15.28
C ILE A 161 -13.72 2.61 -15.18
N ALA A 162 -14.19 3.42 -14.21
CA ALA A 162 -13.71 4.78 -14.02
C ALA A 162 -12.20 4.82 -13.75
N LEU A 163 -11.72 3.92 -12.90
CA LEU A 163 -10.31 3.77 -12.59
C LEU A 163 -9.48 3.40 -13.83
N THR A 164 -9.95 2.44 -14.63
CA THR A 164 -9.28 2.03 -15.87
C THR A 164 -9.21 3.17 -16.89
N ALA A 165 -10.27 3.99 -16.99
CA ALA A 165 -10.29 5.16 -17.86
C ALA A 165 -9.28 6.23 -17.42
N ILE A 166 -9.17 6.49 -16.11
CA ILE A 166 -8.17 7.42 -15.55
C ILE A 166 -6.74 6.92 -15.85
N GLN A 167 -6.46 5.64 -15.61
CA GLN A 167 -5.16 5.04 -15.94
C GLN A 167 -4.84 5.18 -17.44
N SER A 168 -5.83 5.08 -18.32
CA SER A 168 -5.63 5.24 -19.77
C SER A 168 -5.30 6.69 -20.15
N ALA A 169 -5.86 7.67 -19.45
CA ALA A 169 -5.60 9.08 -19.71
C ALA A 169 -4.19 9.49 -19.26
N GLN A 170 -3.64 8.84 -18.24
CA GLN A 170 -2.31 9.09 -17.69
C GLN A 170 -1.17 8.46 -18.53
N GLN A 171 -1.49 7.53 -19.44
CA GLN A 171 -0.53 6.89 -20.34
C GLN A 171 -0.36 7.61 -21.70
N GLN A 172 -1.00 8.78 -21.87
CA GLN A 172 -0.79 9.66 -23.03
C GLN A 172 0.39 10.61 -22.79
#